data_AF-A0A9N9ISX6-F1
#
_entry.id   AF-A0A9N9ISX6-F1
#
_cell.length_a   1.000
_cell.length_b   1.000
_cell.length_c   1.000
_cell.angle_alpha   90.00
_cell.angle_beta   90.00
_cell.angle_gamma   90.00
#
_symmetry.space_group_name_H-M   'P 1'
#
loop_
_entity.id
_entity.type
_entity.pdbx_description
1 polymer ?
#
loop_
_entity_poly.entity_id
_entity_poly.type
_entity_poly.pdbx_seq_one_letter_code
_entity_poly.pdbx_strand_id
1 'polypeptide(L)'
;MDKPSLEGILTSAIVAKVFVKIFNNLKCLLTWSKLLLTDMGSEFKGSYKKLMKEHDVKIQKASSKSSIGIVERFNRILAKKLFCIQDAQELLLPLPKRSRAWVKNLPIIINDLNNSVTQLLGITPNEAIKKKFVYAKASKPKYGPIGYNEIRLIYNDLVLYLLKPGELEGRRRHATNINWSPQIYYIHESLIEDINRNGPKQSFVREELQVIKDVQLPPQ
;
A
#
# COMPACT_ATOMS: atom_id res chain seq x y z
N MET A 1 -36.04 -3.01 -17.00
CA MET A 1 -35.07 -3.85 -16.27
C MET A 1 -33.99 -2.96 -15.72
N ASP A 2 -34.07 -2.70 -14.43
CA ASP A 2 -33.19 -1.75 -13.76
C ASP A 2 -31.77 -2.29 -13.66
N LYS A 3 -30.79 -1.45 -14.01
CA LYS A 3 -29.40 -1.72 -13.64
C LYS A 3 -29.34 -1.67 -12.11
N PRO A 4 -28.94 -2.73 -11.39
CA PRO A 4 -28.53 -2.56 -10.01
C PRO A 4 -27.30 -1.64 -10.03
N SER A 5 -27.46 -0.41 -9.54
CA SER A 5 -26.33 0.47 -9.27
C SER A 5 -25.43 -0.23 -8.24
N LEU A 6 -24.13 -0.30 -8.53
CA LEU A 6 -23.13 -0.95 -7.66
C LEU A 6 -22.87 -0.18 -6.35
N GLU A 7 -23.62 0.90 -6.12
CA GLU A 7 -23.55 1.76 -4.93
C GLU A 7 -24.36 1.21 -3.75
N GLY A 8 -25.08 0.08 -3.92
CA GLY A 8 -25.95 -0.49 -2.90
C GLY A 8 -25.45 -1.81 -2.27
N ILE A 9 -25.03 -1.90 -1.00
CA ILE A 9 -24.30 -0.94 -0.16
C ILE A 9 -23.24 -1.79 0.57
N LEU A 10 -21.95 -1.46 0.52
CA LEU A 10 -20.93 -2.05 1.41
C LEU A 10 -21.11 -1.48 2.83
N THR A 11 -22.10 -2.00 3.57
CA THR A 11 -22.39 -1.50 4.93
C THR A 11 -21.39 -2.02 5.94
N SER A 12 -21.20 -1.24 7.01
CA SER A 12 -20.44 -1.66 8.17
C SER A 12 -20.93 -2.99 8.79
N ALA A 13 -22.25 -3.24 8.75
CA ALA A 13 -22.83 -4.49 9.22
C ALA A 13 -22.47 -5.69 8.31
N ILE A 14 -22.37 -5.49 6.99
CA ILE A 14 -21.92 -6.53 6.06
C ILE A 14 -20.43 -6.82 6.26
N VAL A 15 -19.58 -5.78 6.35
CA VAL A 15 -18.14 -5.97 6.60
C VAL A 15 -17.89 -6.67 7.93
N ALA A 16 -18.58 -6.28 9.01
CA ALA A 16 -18.51 -6.98 10.30
C ALA A 16 -18.89 -8.47 10.18
N LYS A 17 -19.99 -8.81 9.50
CA LYS A 17 -20.41 -10.20 9.26
C LYS A 17 -19.39 -11.00 8.42
N VAL A 18 -18.72 -10.37 7.46
CA VAL A 18 -17.66 -11.00 6.67
C VAL A 18 -16.42 -11.26 7.52
N PHE A 19 -16.01 -10.31 8.36
CA PHE A 19 -14.90 -10.50 9.30
C PHE A 19 -15.14 -11.68 10.25
N VAL A 20 -16.32 -11.77 10.87
CA VAL A 20 -16.69 -12.93 11.72
C VAL A 20 -16.57 -14.25 10.95
N LYS A 21 -17.02 -14.31 9.69
CA LYS A 21 -16.89 -15.52 8.85
C LYS A 21 -15.44 -15.88 8.52
N ILE A 22 -14.55 -14.90 8.39
CA ILE A 22 -13.12 -15.13 8.09
C ILE A 22 -12.41 -15.66 9.34
N PHE A 23 -12.54 -15.00 10.49
CA PHE A 23 -11.84 -15.37 11.71
C PHE A 23 -12.41 -16.60 12.41
N ASN A 24 -13.68 -16.93 12.22
CA ASN A 24 -14.28 -18.17 12.75
C ASN A 24 -14.06 -19.39 11.83
N ASN A 25 -13.41 -19.24 10.67
CA ASN A 25 -13.16 -20.35 9.76
C ASN A 25 -11.95 -21.16 10.24
N LEU A 26 -12.20 -22.36 10.77
CA LEU A 26 -11.16 -23.29 11.26
C LEU A 26 -10.14 -23.73 10.18
N LYS A 27 -10.43 -23.54 8.88
CA LYS A 27 -9.49 -23.78 7.78
C LYS A 27 -8.60 -22.56 7.47
N CYS A 28 -8.84 -21.42 8.12
CA CYS A 28 -8.06 -20.20 7.96
C CYS A 28 -7.01 -20.10 9.07
N LEU A 29 -5.78 -19.74 8.70
CA LEU A 29 -4.67 -19.54 9.66
C LEU A 29 -4.70 -18.13 10.30
N LEU A 30 -5.72 -17.32 10.03
CA LEU A 30 -5.86 -15.96 10.57
C LEU A 30 -6.49 -15.98 11.96
N THR A 31 -5.75 -15.51 12.97
CA THR A 31 -6.27 -15.18 14.29
C THR A 31 -6.59 -13.69 14.41
N TRP A 32 -7.52 -13.32 15.30
CA TRP A 32 -7.79 -11.92 15.64
C TRP A 32 -6.48 -11.18 15.96
N SER A 33 -6.22 -10.10 15.22
CA SER A 33 -4.96 -9.36 15.28
C SER A 33 -5.06 -8.21 16.29
N LYS A 34 -4.00 -7.94 17.05
CA LYS A 34 -3.98 -6.83 18.04
C LYS A 34 -4.22 -5.45 17.43
N LEU A 35 -3.90 -5.29 16.15
CA LEU A 35 -3.98 -4.04 15.40
C LEU A 35 -4.50 -4.33 13.98
N LEU A 36 -5.42 -3.50 13.50
CA LEU A 36 -5.84 -3.46 12.10
C LEU A 36 -5.71 -2.03 11.57
N LEU A 37 -5.09 -1.89 10.40
CA LEU A 37 -4.99 -0.63 9.68
C LEU A 37 -6.09 -0.57 8.62
N THR A 38 -6.95 0.45 8.69
CA THR A 38 -8.01 0.70 7.71
C THR A 38 -7.88 2.11 7.12
N ASP A 39 -8.60 2.39 6.03
CA ASP A 39 -8.79 3.77 5.57
C ASP A 39 -9.85 4.52 6.41
N MET A 40 -10.31 5.66 5.89
CA MET A 40 -11.31 6.53 6.50
C MET A 40 -12.76 6.18 6.09
N GLY A 41 -12.97 5.06 5.41
CA GLY A 41 -14.23 4.57 4.86
C GLY A 41 -15.39 4.52 5.85
N SER A 42 -16.63 4.57 5.35
CA SER A 42 -17.85 4.50 6.18
C SER A 42 -18.16 3.08 6.66
N GLU A 43 -17.72 2.08 5.92
CA GLU A 43 -17.81 0.66 6.23
C GLU A 43 -17.02 0.27 7.50
N PHE A 44 -15.87 0.90 7.76
CA PHE A 44 -15.06 0.64 8.95
C PHE A 44 -15.52 1.41 10.21
N LYS A 45 -16.69 2.04 10.17
CA LYS A 45 -17.29 2.77 11.31
C LYS A 45 -18.29 1.86 12.06
N GLY A 46 -19.30 2.42 12.72
CA GLY A 46 -20.48 1.73 13.25
C GLY A 46 -20.26 0.31 13.82
N SER A 47 -20.96 -0.66 13.24
CA SER A 47 -20.96 -2.07 13.64
C SER A 47 -19.57 -2.72 13.59
N TYR A 48 -18.76 -2.39 12.60
CA TYR A 48 -17.38 -2.88 12.48
C TYR A 48 -16.53 -2.43 13.66
N LYS A 49 -16.61 -1.14 14.04
CA LYS A 49 -15.87 -0.62 15.20
C LYS A 49 -16.33 -1.27 16.52
N LYS A 50 -17.61 -1.65 16.64
CA LYS A 50 -18.13 -2.40 17.79
C LYS A 50 -17.51 -3.80 17.84
N LEU A 51 -17.55 -4.54 16.73
CA LEU A 51 -16.98 -5.89 16.61
C LEU A 51 -15.47 -5.91 16.94
N MET A 52 -14.69 -4.93 16.43
CA MET A 52 -13.26 -4.86 16.74
C MET A 52 -13.02 -4.64 18.24
N LYS A 53 -13.85 -3.83 18.92
CA LYS A 53 -13.76 -3.63 20.38
C LYS A 53 -14.12 -4.90 21.16
N GLU A 54 -15.10 -5.67 20.70
CA GLU A 54 -15.49 -6.95 21.33
C GLU A 54 -14.38 -8.02 21.27
N HIS A 55 -13.47 -7.93 20.31
CA HIS A 55 -12.32 -8.84 20.15
C HIS A 55 -10.96 -8.22 20.55
N ASP A 56 -10.96 -7.11 21.30
CA ASP A 56 -9.75 -6.34 21.71
C ASP A 56 -8.79 -5.96 20.54
N VAL A 57 -9.37 -5.68 19.37
CA VAL A 57 -8.64 -5.27 18.18
C VAL A 57 -8.59 -3.75 18.10
N LYS A 58 -7.37 -3.18 18.14
CA LYS A 58 -7.19 -1.74 17.93
C LYS A 58 -7.30 -1.41 16.44
N ILE A 59 -8.16 -0.45 16.08
CA ILE A 59 -8.21 0.10 14.73
C ILE A 59 -7.31 1.33 14.65
N GLN A 60 -6.28 1.26 13.82
CA GLN A 60 -5.53 2.43 13.37
C GLN A 60 -6.08 2.86 12.02
N LYS A 61 -6.18 4.18 11.81
CA LYS A 61 -6.56 4.72 10.50
C LYS A 61 -5.34 5.20 9.75
N ALA A 62 -5.28 4.88 8.47
CA ALA A 62 -4.22 5.32 7.58
C ALA A 62 -4.21 6.85 7.44
N SER A 63 -3.06 7.47 7.73
CA SER A 63 -2.80 8.90 7.52
C SER A 63 -2.44 9.23 6.06
N SER A 64 -1.99 8.25 5.28
CA SER A 64 -1.57 8.42 3.89
C SER A 64 -1.83 7.18 3.05
N LYS A 65 -1.88 7.30 1.72
CA LYS A 65 -1.99 6.15 0.81
C LYS A 65 -0.81 5.18 0.97
N SER A 66 0.39 5.71 1.24
CA SER A 66 1.61 4.92 1.44
C SER A 66 1.46 3.86 2.53
N SER A 67 0.73 4.14 3.62
CA SER A 67 0.53 3.15 4.69
C SER A 67 -0.42 2.00 4.30
N ILE A 68 -1.24 2.16 3.25
CA ILE A 68 -2.10 1.10 2.68
C ILE A 68 -1.43 0.41 1.47
N GLY A 69 -0.22 0.82 1.07
CA GLY A 69 0.43 0.39 -0.17
C GLY A 69 0.58 -1.14 -0.34
N ILE A 70 0.63 -1.91 0.75
CA ILE A 70 0.60 -3.39 0.72
C ILE A 70 -0.73 -3.91 0.17
N VAL A 71 -1.85 -3.38 0.68
CA VAL A 71 -3.22 -3.78 0.26
C VAL A 71 -3.49 -3.30 -1.17
N GLU A 72 -3.08 -2.07 -1.52
CA GLU A 72 -3.17 -1.57 -2.90
C GLU A 72 -2.37 -2.46 -3.87
N ARG A 73 -1.15 -2.87 -3.48
CA ARG A 73 -0.31 -3.77 -4.28
C ARG A 73 -0.94 -5.15 -4.45
N PHE A 74 -1.51 -5.72 -3.40
CA PHE A 74 -2.23 -6.99 -3.45
C PHE A 74 -3.46 -6.90 -4.36
N ASN A 75 -4.32 -5.90 -4.17
CA ASN A 75 -5.52 -5.68 -4.99
C ASN A 75 -5.17 -5.53 -6.47
N ARG A 76 -4.08 -4.83 -6.81
CA ARG A 76 -3.60 -4.71 -8.20
C ARG A 76 -3.12 -6.03 -8.80
N ILE A 77 -2.44 -6.88 -8.01
CA ILE A 77 -1.99 -8.21 -8.45
C ILE A 77 -3.19 -9.13 -8.68
N LEU A 78 -4.15 -9.14 -7.75
CA LEU A 78 -5.38 -9.91 -7.83
C LEU A 78 -6.22 -9.49 -9.05
N ALA A 79 -6.48 -8.19 -9.20
CA ALA A 79 -7.21 -7.64 -10.35
C ALA A 79 -6.54 -7.99 -11.69
N LYS A 80 -5.19 -7.87 -11.79
CA LYS A 80 -4.47 -8.24 -13.01
C LYS A 80 -4.67 -9.72 -13.36
N LYS A 81 -4.49 -10.64 -12.41
CA LYS A 81 -4.69 -12.08 -12.66
C LYS A 81 -6.13 -12.40 -13.08
N LEU A 82 -7.11 -11.76 -12.44
CA LEU A 82 -8.53 -12.02 -12.68
C LEU A 82 -9.03 -11.44 -14.01
N PHE A 83 -8.69 -10.19 -14.33
CA PHE A 83 -9.16 -9.55 -15.55
C PHE A 83 -8.50 -10.16 -16.79
N CYS A 84 -7.22 -10.56 -16.75
CA CYS A 84 -6.64 -11.32 -17.88
C CYS A 84 -7.43 -12.61 -18.22
N ILE A 85 -8.04 -13.28 -17.24
CA ILE A 85 -8.91 -14.45 -17.49
C ILE A 85 -10.27 -14.03 -18.03
N GLN A 86 -10.83 -12.91 -17.55
CA GLN A 86 -12.08 -12.36 -18.09
C GLN A 86 -11.90 -11.94 -19.55
N ASP A 87 -10.88 -11.14 -19.84
CA ASP A 87 -10.56 -10.62 -21.18
C ASP A 87 -10.37 -11.77 -22.18
N ALA A 88 -9.57 -12.78 -21.81
CA ALA A 88 -9.33 -13.96 -22.64
C ALA A 88 -10.61 -14.75 -22.97
N GLN A 89 -11.61 -14.74 -22.08
CA GLN A 89 -12.91 -15.35 -22.36
C GLN A 89 -13.87 -14.43 -23.13
N GLU A 90 -13.83 -13.12 -22.88
CA GLU A 90 -14.67 -12.16 -23.62
C GLU A 90 -14.26 -12.11 -25.10
N LEU A 91 -12.99 -12.30 -25.43
CA LEU A 91 -12.51 -12.50 -26.81
C LEU A 91 -13.13 -13.73 -27.53
N LEU A 92 -13.61 -14.73 -26.79
CA LEU A 92 -14.26 -15.93 -27.34
C LEU A 92 -15.80 -15.83 -27.37
N LEU A 93 -16.37 -14.75 -26.83
CA LEU A 93 -17.81 -14.54 -26.76
C LEU A 93 -18.28 -13.60 -27.86
N PRO A 94 -19.44 -13.83 -28.49
CA PRO A 94 -20.03 -12.85 -29.38
C PRO A 94 -20.41 -11.60 -28.59
N LEU A 95 -20.01 -10.44 -29.11
CA LEU A 95 -20.41 -9.13 -28.58
C LEU A 95 -21.95 -9.04 -28.49
N PRO A 96 -22.53 -8.47 -27.41
CA PRO A 96 -21.89 -7.74 -26.31
C PRO A 96 -21.78 -8.56 -25.00
N LYS A 97 -21.66 -9.90 -25.07
CA LYS A 97 -21.68 -10.75 -23.86
C LYS A 97 -20.42 -10.53 -22.99
N ARG A 98 -20.62 -10.15 -21.72
CA ARG A 98 -19.55 -10.05 -20.72
C ARG A 98 -19.38 -11.34 -19.92
N SER A 99 -18.15 -11.72 -19.61
CA SER A 99 -17.85 -12.88 -18.77
C SER A 99 -17.85 -12.51 -17.28
N ARG A 100 -18.41 -13.39 -16.45
CA ARG A 100 -18.28 -13.35 -14.98
C ARG A 100 -17.30 -14.41 -14.46
N ALA A 101 -16.46 -14.99 -15.32
CA ALA A 101 -15.56 -16.06 -14.91
C ALA A 101 -14.49 -15.62 -13.90
N TRP A 102 -14.18 -14.33 -13.79
CA TRP A 102 -13.35 -13.83 -12.68
C TRP A 102 -13.93 -14.21 -11.30
N VAL A 103 -15.26 -14.27 -11.15
CA VAL A 103 -15.91 -14.71 -9.91
C VAL A 103 -15.65 -16.19 -9.63
N LYS A 104 -15.72 -17.04 -10.67
CA LYS A 104 -15.43 -18.49 -10.55
C LYS A 104 -13.94 -18.77 -10.29
N ASN A 105 -13.05 -17.95 -10.87
CA ASN A 105 -11.60 -18.08 -10.73
C ASN A 105 -11.04 -17.42 -9.46
N LEU A 106 -11.79 -16.53 -8.79
CA LEU A 106 -11.40 -15.87 -7.55
C LEU A 106 -10.81 -16.82 -6.48
N PRO A 107 -11.48 -17.93 -6.07
CA PRO A 107 -10.90 -18.86 -5.10
C PRO A 107 -9.63 -19.56 -5.61
N ILE A 108 -9.53 -19.84 -6.91
CA ILE A 108 -8.37 -20.48 -7.53
C ILE A 108 -7.16 -19.53 -7.47
N ILE A 109 -7.35 -18.26 -7.85
CA ILE A 109 -6.30 -17.23 -7.82
C ILE A 109 -5.89 -16.88 -6.37
N ILE A 110 -6.83 -16.85 -5.42
CA ILE A 110 -6.48 -16.67 -4.00
C ILE A 110 -5.65 -17.85 -3.49
N ASN A 111 -6.01 -19.09 -3.84
CA ASN A 111 -5.24 -20.27 -3.46
C ASN A 111 -3.83 -20.27 -4.10
N ASP A 112 -3.72 -19.89 -5.36
CA ASP A 112 -2.44 -19.69 -6.05
C ASP A 112 -1.57 -18.63 -5.35
N LEU A 113 -2.14 -17.45 -5.02
CA LEU A 113 -1.41 -16.38 -4.33
C LEU A 113 -0.93 -16.77 -2.92
N ASN A 114 -1.70 -17.59 -2.20
CA ASN A 114 -1.35 -18.04 -0.84
C ASN A 114 -0.31 -19.17 -0.80
N ASN A 115 -0.17 -19.93 -1.89
CA ASN A 115 0.77 -21.05 -2.01
C ASN A 115 1.95 -20.77 -2.97
N SER A 116 1.92 -19.68 -3.73
CA SER A 116 3.05 -19.23 -4.55
C SER A 116 4.17 -18.64 -3.69
N VAL A 117 5.43 -18.95 -4.03
CA VAL A 117 6.59 -18.32 -3.41
C VAL A 117 6.63 -16.85 -3.81
N THR A 118 6.65 -15.96 -2.81
CA THR A 118 6.72 -14.51 -3.06
C THR A 118 8.17 -14.03 -3.14
N GLN A 119 8.49 -13.20 -4.14
CA GLN A 119 9.84 -12.63 -4.30
C GLN A 119 10.32 -11.88 -3.04
N LEU A 120 9.40 -11.19 -2.35
CA LEU A 120 9.70 -10.41 -1.14
C LEU A 120 10.03 -11.27 0.08
N LEU A 121 9.46 -12.48 0.23
CA LEU A 121 9.71 -13.32 1.41
C LEU A 121 10.65 -14.50 1.10
N GLY A 122 10.76 -14.90 -0.17
CA GLY A 122 11.43 -16.14 -0.58
C GLY A 122 10.72 -17.42 -0.14
N ILE A 123 9.50 -17.31 0.40
CA ILE A 123 8.64 -18.40 0.87
C ILE A 123 7.17 -18.11 0.52
N THR A 124 6.29 -19.09 0.75
CA THR A 124 4.84 -18.95 0.52
C THR A 124 4.16 -18.19 1.68
N PRO A 125 3.07 -17.43 1.43
CA PRO A 125 2.30 -16.80 2.52
C PRO A 125 1.77 -17.79 3.58
N ASN A 126 1.35 -18.99 3.15
CA ASN A 126 0.88 -20.06 4.05
C ASN A 126 1.98 -20.65 4.97
N GLU A 127 3.25 -20.56 4.57
CA GLU A 127 4.39 -20.84 5.46
C GLU A 127 4.75 -19.62 6.31
N ALA A 128 4.72 -18.43 5.73
CA ALA A 128 5.09 -17.17 6.38
C ALA A 128 4.23 -16.89 7.61
N ILE A 129 2.90 -17.08 7.51
CA ILE A 129 1.96 -16.83 8.61
C ILE A 129 2.19 -17.73 9.85
N LYS A 130 2.84 -18.89 9.67
CA LYS A 130 3.17 -19.82 10.76
C LYS A 130 4.46 -19.42 11.51
N LYS A 131 5.25 -18.49 10.97
CA LYS A 131 6.52 -18.05 11.55
C LYS A 131 6.32 -16.81 12.41
N LYS A 132 6.99 -16.76 13.57
CA LYS A 132 6.97 -15.59 14.48
C LYS A 132 7.56 -14.34 13.83
N PHE A 133 8.55 -14.50 12.96
CA PHE A 133 9.21 -13.43 12.21
C PHE A 133 9.50 -13.90 10.78
N VAL A 134 9.41 -12.98 9.82
CA VAL A 134 9.76 -13.22 8.42
C VAL A 134 10.57 -12.03 7.93
N TYR A 135 11.76 -12.29 7.40
CA TYR A 135 12.64 -11.25 6.85
C TYR A 135 12.25 -10.94 5.41
N ALA A 136 11.97 -9.68 5.11
CA ALA A 136 11.71 -9.23 3.75
C ALA A 136 13.02 -9.05 2.98
N LYS A 137 13.12 -9.71 1.82
CA LYS A 137 14.13 -9.42 0.79
C LYS A 137 13.83 -8.08 0.14
N ALA A 138 14.87 -7.33 -0.21
CA ALA A 138 14.71 -6.07 -0.92
C ALA A 138 14.02 -6.27 -2.27
N SER A 139 13.03 -5.41 -2.58
CA SER A 139 12.23 -5.50 -3.82
C SER A 139 13.02 -5.16 -5.09
N LYS A 140 14.15 -4.48 -4.92
CA LYS A 140 15.21 -4.24 -5.91
C LYS A 140 16.57 -4.49 -5.22
N PRO A 141 17.61 -4.91 -5.94
CA PRO A 141 18.97 -4.84 -5.40
C PRO A 141 19.30 -3.37 -5.08
N LYS A 142 19.49 -3.05 -3.79
CA LYS A 142 20.01 -1.77 -3.31
C LYS A 142 21.53 -1.93 -3.24
N TYR A 143 22.27 -1.21 -4.08
CA TYR A 143 23.73 -1.14 -3.98
C TYR A 143 24.10 -0.12 -2.90
N GLY A 144 24.93 -0.54 -1.94
CA GLY A 144 25.30 0.26 -0.77
C GLY A 144 24.81 -0.35 0.55
N PRO A 145 25.13 0.28 1.69
CA PRO A 145 24.72 -0.20 3.00
C PRO A 145 23.19 -0.11 3.20
N ILE A 146 22.68 -0.92 4.13
CA ILE A 146 21.25 -1.05 4.44
C ILE A 146 21.05 -1.01 5.97
N GLY A 147 19.99 -0.35 6.43
CA GLY A 147 19.63 -0.30 7.86
C GLY A 147 20.62 0.51 8.70
N TYR A 148 21.11 -0.07 9.80
CA TYR A 148 22.05 0.62 10.71
C TYR A 148 23.36 1.08 10.07
N ASN A 149 23.75 0.46 8.96
CA ASN A 149 24.95 0.80 8.21
C ASN A 149 24.71 1.95 7.22
N GLU A 150 23.46 2.38 6.98
CA GLU A 150 23.17 3.52 6.10
C GLU A 150 23.78 4.80 6.67
N ILE A 151 24.44 5.57 5.80
CA ILE A 151 24.98 6.89 6.14
C ILE A 151 23.79 7.77 6.55
N ARG A 152 23.68 8.00 7.86
CA ARG A 152 22.68 8.91 8.42
C ARG A 152 22.97 10.32 7.90
N LEU A 153 21.92 10.98 7.47
CA LEU A 153 22.00 12.39 7.12
C LEU A 153 22.09 13.19 8.42
N ILE A 154 22.98 14.17 8.45
CA ILE A 154 23.28 14.96 9.64
C ILE A 154 22.57 16.32 9.60
N TYR A 155 22.58 17.01 10.74
CA TYR A 155 22.10 18.39 10.81
C TYR A 155 22.82 19.25 9.76
N ASN A 156 22.05 20.11 9.09
CA ASN A 156 22.51 21.02 8.04
C ASN A 156 22.96 20.38 6.71
N ASP A 157 22.74 19.07 6.50
CA ASP A 157 22.87 18.47 5.16
C ASP A 157 21.88 19.15 4.18
N LEU A 158 22.37 19.53 3.00
CA LEU A 158 21.56 20.11 1.93
C LEU A 158 20.85 18.99 1.14
N VAL A 159 19.52 19.06 1.07
CA VAL A 159 18.69 18.06 0.39
C VAL A 159 17.63 18.68 -0.52
N LEU A 160 17.33 17.96 -1.61
CA LEU A 160 16.06 18.07 -2.32
C LEU A 160 15.13 16.94 -1.84
N TYR A 161 13.84 17.20 -1.71
CA TYR A 161 12.85 16.17 -1.38
C TYR A 161 12.09 15.70 -2.62
N LEU A 162 11.64 14.44 -2.62
CA LEU A 162 10.89 13.86 -3.73
C LEU A 162 9.46 14.42 -3.74
N LEU A 163 9.07 15.08 -4.84
CA LEU A 163 7.76 15.72 -4.97
C LEU A 163 6.64 14.67 -5.03
N LYS A 164 5.57 14.85 -4.26
CA LYS A 164 4.32 14.07 -4.41
C LYS A 164 3.51 14.52 -5.62
N PRO A 165 2.71 13.62 -6.22
CA PRO A 165 1.79 13.98 -7.30
C PRO A 165 0.84 15.12 -6.88
N GLY A 166 0.90 16.25 -7.57
CA GLY A 166 0.07 17.43 -7.33
C GLY A 166 0.74 18.60 -6.58
N GLU A 167 1.92 18.42 -5.98
CA GLU A 167 2.56 19.48 -5.16
C GLU A 167 3.02 20.72 -5.95
N LEU A 168 3.38 20.55 -7.22
CA LEU A 168 3.92 21.64 -8.07
C LEU A 168 2.88 22.16 -9.09
N GLU A 169 1.60 21.89 -8.81
CA GLU A 169 0.44 22.12 -9.68
C GLU A 169 0.50 21.43 -11.06
N GLY A 170 -0.67 21.28 -11.70
CA GLY A 170 -0.81 20.57 -12.98
C GLY A 170 -1.16 19.08 -12.84
N ARG A 171 -2.34 18.70 -13.35
CA ARG A 171 -2.91 17.33 -13.24
C ARG A 171 -2.21 16.27 -14.09
N ARG A 172 -1.13 16.61 -14.81
CA ARG A 172 -0.32 15.69 -15.64
C ARG A 172 1.16 16.03 -15.47
N ARG A 173 1.94 15.09 -14.94
CA ARG A 173 3.40 15.15 -15.04
C ARG A 173 3.81 14.67 -16.44
N HIS A 174 4.56 15.47 -17.17
CA HIS A 174 5.27 14.99 -18.35
C HIS A 174 6.54 14.24 -17.90
N ALA A 175 7.09 13.39 -18.76
CA ALA A 175 8.30 12.61 -18.45
C ALA A 175 9.54 13.50 -18.18
N THR A 176 9.50 14.76 -18.61
CA THR A 176 10.52 15.79 -18.43
C THR A 176 10.33 16.64 -17.17
N ASN A 177 9.25 16.46 -16.40
CA ASN A 177 9.04 17.24 -15.18
C ASN A 177 10.07 16.86 -14.10
N ILE A 178 10.53 17.87 -13.35
CA ILE A 178 11.44 17.69 -12.21
C ILE A 178 10.75 16.80 -11.16
N ASN A 179 11.42 15.72 -10.73
CA ASN A 179 10.91 14.81 -9.70
C ASN A 179 11.20 15.28 -8.27
N TRP A 180 12.21 16.14 -8.12
CA TRP A 180 12.71 16.66 -6.85
C TRP A 180 12.27 18.11 -6.63
N SER A 181 12.28 18.56 -5.38
CA SER A 181 11.92 19.94 -5.03
C SER A 181 12.77 20.96 -5.80
N PRO A 182 12.19 22.07 -6.29
CA PRO A 182 12.96 23.11 -6.99
C PRO A 182 13.82 23.96 -6.04
N GLN A 183 13.57 23.85 -4.72
CA GLN A 183 14.32 24.52 -3.66
C GLN A 183 15.16 23.49 -2.89
N ILE A 184 16.31 23.97 -2.39
CA ILE A 184 17.20 23.25 -1.49
C ILE A 184 16.74 23.49 -0.05
N TYR A 185 16.67 22.42 0.74
CA TYR A 185 16.34 22.47 2.16
C TYR A 185 17.50 21.94 2.99
N TYR A 186 17.67 22.46 4.21
CA TYR A 186 18.60 21.93 5.20
C TYR A 186 17.88 20.94 6.11
N ILE A 187 18.55 19.87 6.52
CA ILE A 187 18.01 18.96 7.53
C ILE A 187 18.10 19.61 8.91
N HIS A 188 16.94 19.92 9.49
CA HIS A 188 16.84 20.50 10.83
C HIS A 188 16.90 19.44 11.94
N GLU A 189 16.38 18.24 11.71
CA GLU A 189 16.27 17.16 12.72
C GLU A 189 16.42 15.81 12.01
N SER A 190 17.14 14.87 12.63
CA SER A 190 17.24 13.47 12.15
C SER A 190 16.61 12.49 13.16
N LEU A 191 15.40 12.83 13.62
CA LEU A 191 14.65 12.02 14.56
C LEU A 191 13.94 10.85 13.88
N ILE A 192 13.68 9.81 14.67
CA ILE A 192 12.83 8.68 14.28
C ILE A 192 11.35 9.08 14.30
N GLU A 193 10.97 10.22 14.95
CA GLU A 193 9.62 10.79 14.98
C GLU A 193 9.59 12.34 14.90
N ASP A 194 8.63 12.87 14.11
CA ASP A 194 8.16 14.26 13.84
C ASP A 194 8.79 15.52 14.50
N ILE A 195 9.21 16.51 13.67
CA ILE A 195 9.32 17.94 14.06
C ILE A 195 8.86 18.90 12.92
N ASN A 196 8.35 20.08 13.31
CA ASN A 196 7.97 21.24 12.46
C ASN A 196 8.90 22.41 12.87
N ARG A 197 9.49 23.26 12.02
CA ARG A 197 9.06 24.02 10.81
C ARG A 197 10.27 24.20 9.85
N ASN A 198 10.29 24.92 8.72
CA ASN A 198 9.35 25.81 7.98
C ASN A 198 8.94 25.21 6.61
N GLY A 199 9.26 23.94 6.37
CA GLY A 199 8.86 23.20 5.16
C GLY A 199 7.43 22.63 5.22
N PRO A 200 6.99 21.88 4.19
CA PRO A 200 5.74 21.13 4.22
C PRO A 200 5.72 20.16 5.42
N LYS A 201 4.55 20.02 6.07
CA LYS A 201 4.35 19.09 7.20
C LYS A 201 4.35 17.64 6.73
N GLN A 202 5.54 17.08 6.51
CA GLN A 202 5.73 15.76 5.96
C GLN A 202 6.99 15.10 6.52
N SER A 203 6.86 13.88 7.02
CA SER A 203 7.98 12.96 7.19
C SER A 203 8.39 12.37 5.84
N PHE A 204 9.70 12.23 5.64
CA PHE A 204 10.30 11.66 4.43
C PHE A 204 11.11 10.44 4.80
N VAL A 205 11.07 9.38 3.98
CA VAL A 205 12.04 8.28 4.11
C VAL A 205 13.38 8.66 3.46
N ARG A 206 14.46 7.93 3.77
CA ARG A 206 15.81 8.22 3.24
C ARG A 206 15.83 8.25 1.70
N GLU A 207 15.04 7.40 1.04
CA GLU A 207 14.87 7.33 -0.41
C GLU A 207 14.13 8.53 -1.03
N GLU A 208 13.39 9.30 -0.22
CA GLU A 208 12.68 10.52 -0.64
C GLU A 208 13.53 11.79 -0.46
N LEU A 209 14.81 11.67 -0.09
CA LEU A 209 15.76 12.78 0.09
C LEU A 209 17.02 12.57 -0.77
N GLN A 210 17.30 13.51 -1.67
CA GLN A 210 18.53 13.58 -2.44
C GLN A 210 19.49 14.59 -1.81
N VAL A 211 20.65 14.12 -1.34
CA VAL A 211 21.71 14.99 -0.80
C VAL A 211 22.43 15.70 -1.95
N ILE A 212 22.63 16.99 -1.79
CA ILE A 212 23.41 17.83 -2.71
C ILE A 212 24.80 18.02 -2.09
N LYS A 213 25.84 17.64 -2.82
CA LYS A 213 27.24 17.79 -2.37
C LYS A 213 27.92 19.01 -2.95
N ASP A 214 27.62 19.33 -4.20
CA ASP A 214 28.20 20.45 -4.94
C ASP A 214 27.07 21.30 -5.54
N VAL A 215 26.93 22.54 -5.08
CA VAL A 215 26.01 23.53 -5.69
C VAL A 215 26.81 24.34 -6.69
N GLN A 216 26.78 23.95 -7.96
CA GLN A 216 27.18 24.87 -9.02
C GLN A 216 26.09 25.92 -9.19
N LEU A 217 26.40 27.16 -8.79
CA LEU A 217 25.56 28.32 -9.10
C LEU A 217 25.56 28.55 -10.63
N PRO A 218 24.46 29.03 -11.22
CA PRO A 218 24.46 29.44 -12.61
C PRO A 218 25.49 30.56 -12.85
N PRO A 219 26.11 30.63 -14.04
CA PRO A 219 27.02 31.72 -14.38
C PRO A 219 26.31 33.08 -14.30
N GLN A 220 27.07 34.11 -13.90
CA GLN A 220 26.65 35.51 -13.88
C GLN A 220 26.60 36.11 -15.30
#